data_AF-A0A968HKA4-F1
#
_entry.id   AF-A0A968HKA4-F1
#
_cell.length_a   1.000
_cell.length_b   1.000
_cell.length_c   1.000
_cell.angle_alpha   90.00
_cell.angle_beta   90.00
_cell.angle_gamma   90.00
#
_symmetry.space_group_name_H-M   'P 1'
#
loop_
_entity.id
_entity.type
_entity.pdbx_description
1 polymer ?
#
loop_
_entity_poly.entity_id
_entity_poly.type
_entity_poly.pdbx_seq_one_letter_code
_entity_poly.pdbx_strand_id
1 'polypeptide(L)' 'MELRTGRVTKGSIVLEDDGELEEGATVAVWIGRTDRPIHVSDEELDLVRQGKADAARGVLLDMRAFLRELRRQP' A
#
# COMPACT_ATOMS: atom_id res chain seq x y z
N MET A 1 -17.75 18.31 9.63
CA MET A 1 -16.95 17.19 9.10
C MET A 1 -16.02 17.78 8.07
N GLU A 2 -14.72 17.77 8.36
CA GLU A 2 -13.70 18.34 7.47
C GLU A 2 -13.23 17.24 6.51
N LEU A 3 -13.36 17.48 5.21
CA LEU A 3 -12.96 16.53 4.18
C LEU A 3 -11.57 16.93 3.68
N ARG A 4 -10.56 16.11 3.98
CA ARG A 4 -9.19 16.32 3.51
C ARG A 4 -8.89 15.32 2.41
N THR A 5 -8.12 15.75 1.41
CA THR A 5 -7.79 14.93 0.25
C THR A 5 -6.27 14.79 0.12
N GLY A 6 -5.84 13.69 -0.48
CA GLY A 6 -4.43 13.34 -0.57
C GLY A 6 -4.20 12.25 -1.61
N ARG A 7 -2.93 11.99 -1.90
CA ARG A 7 -2.49 10.96 -2.85
C ARG A 7 -1.72 9.87 -2.14
N VAL A 8 -2.01 8.62 -2.48
CA VAL A 8 -1.23 7.47 -2.02
C VAL A 8 0.02 7.36 -2.86
N THR A 9 1.18 7.61 -2.24
CA THR A 9 2.50 7.53 -2.87
C THR A 9 3.39 6.60 -2.07
N LYS A 10 3.92 5.54 -2.70
CA LYS A 10 4.83 4.57 -2.05
C LYS A 10 4.31 3.97 -0.73
N GLY A 11 3.00 3.76 -0.63
CA GLY A 11 2.36 3.19 0.57
C GLY A 11 2.08 4.21 1.70
N SER A 12 2.36 5.49 1.47
CA SER A 12 2.01 6.58 2.40
C SER A 12 0.96 7.49 1.77
N ILE A 13 0.04 8.02 2.58
CA ILE A 13 -0.89 9.07 2.17
C ILE A 13 -0.15 10.41 2.32
N VAL A 14 -0.04 11.14 1.22
CA VAL A 14 0.46 12.52 1.21
C VAL A 14 -0.77 13.41 1.06
N LEU A 15 -1.09 14.20 2.08
CA LEU A 15 -2.19 15.15 2.00
C LEU A 15 -1.83 16.31 1.06
N GLU A 16 -2.84 16.90 0.43
CA GLU A 16 -2.63 18.06 -0.45
C GLU A 16 -2.45 19.36 0.32
N ASP A 17 -2.83 19.38 1.59
CA ASP A 17 -2.55 20.44 2.55
C ASP A 17 -1.36 20.08 3.47
N ASP A 18 -0.73 21.08 4.08
CA ASP A 18 0.46 20.91 4.93
C ASP A 18 0.15 20.30 6.32
N GLY A 19 -1.00 19.68 6.51
CA GLY A 19 -1.39 19.14 7.81
C GLY A 19 -1.10 17.64 7.96
N GLU A 20 -1.32 17.14 9.17
CA GLU A 20 -1.09 15.73 9.51
C GLU A 20 -2.42 15.00 9.74
N LEU A 21 -2.42 13.67 9.59
CA LEU A 21 -3.55 12.82 10.00
C LEU A 21 -3.31 12.38 11.45
N GLU A 22 -4.32 12.56 12.29
CA GLU A 22 -4.31 12.02 13.64
C GLU A 22 -4.33 10.49 13.63
N GLU A 23 -3.71 9.88 14.65
CA GLU A 23 -3.77 8.45 14.86
C GLU A 23 -5.23 8.00 15.07
N GLY A 24 -5.67 6.96 14.36
CA GLY A 24 -7.05 6.46 14.39
C GLY A 24 -8.00 7.16 13.41
N ALA A 25 -7.52 8.11 12.60
CA ALA A 25 -8.34 8.73 11.57
C ALA A 25 -8.86 7.71 10.53
N THR A 26 -10.14 7.80 10.18
CA THR A 26 -10.75 6.98 9.13
C THR A 26 -10.46 7.57 7.76
N VAL A 27 -9.82 6.80 6.88
CA VAL A 27 -9.46 7.24 5.52
C VAL A 27 -10.21 6.41 4.47
N ALA A 28 -10.84 7.08 3.50
CA ALA A 28 -11.39 6.44 2.31
C ALA A 28 -10.39 6.52 1.14
N VAL A 29 -9.88 5.37 0.68
CA VAL A 29 -8.93 5.31 -0.43
C VAL A 29 -9.67 5.00 -1.73
N TRP A 30 -9.58 5.92 -2.69
CA TRP A 30 -10.18 5.77 -4.01
C TRP A 30 -9.15 5.16 -4.96
N ILE A 31 -9.29 3.87 -5.25
CA ILE A 31 -8.40 3.17 -6.17
C ILE A 31 -8.95 3.34 -7.59
N GLY A 32 -8.24 4.11 -8.42
CA GLY A 32 -8.57 4.24 -9.84
C GLY A 32 -8.54 2.88 -10.55
N ARG A 33 -9.44 2.67 -11.51
CA ARG A 33 -9.41 1.46 -12.34
C ARG A 33 -8.11 1.49 -13.16
N THR A 34 -7.24 0.51 -12.94
CA THR A 34 -6.03 0.35 -13.75
C THR A 34 -6.44 -0.23 -15.10
N ASP A 35 -6.04 0.45 -16.16
CA ASP A 35 -6.36 0.11 -17.55
C ASP A 35 -5.33 -0.87 -18.16
N ARG A 36 -4.26 -1.20 -17.43
CA ARG A 36 -3.22 -2.13 -17.87
C ARG A 36 -3.03 -3.29 -16.89
N PRO A 37 -3.19 -4.54 -17.34
CA PRO A 37 -2.82 -5.70 -16.54
C PRO A 37 -1.29 -5.76 -16.40
N ILE A 38 -0.82 -5.96 -15.17
CA ILE A 38 0.59 -6.21 -14.87
C ILE A 38 0.79 -7.72 -14.90
N HIS A 39 1.80 -8.19 -15.63
CA HIS A 39 2.20 -9.59 -15.58
C HIS A 39 3.10 -9.77 -14.36
N VAL A 40 2.74 -10.72 -13.52
CA VAL A 40 3.46 -11.09 -12.30
C VAL A 40 3.70 -12.60 -12.35
N SER A 41 4.87 -13.03 -11.88
CA SER A 41 5.19 -14.45 -11.76
C SER A 41 4.39 -15.10 -10.63
N ASP A 42 4.34 -16.44 -10.61
CA ASP A 42 3.69 -17.18 -9.53
C ASP A 42 4.38 -16.90 -8.17
N GLU A 43 5.71 -16.73 -8.17
CA GLU A 43 6.50 -16.40 -6.98
C GLU A 43 6.16 -15.00 -6.43
N GLU A 44 6.05 -14.00 -7.30
CA GLU A 44 5.62 -12.65 -6.91
C GLU A 44 4.19 -12.66 -6.34
N LEU A 45 3.32 -13.47 -6.94
CA LEU A 45 1.93 -13.60 -6.51
C LEU A 45 1.83 -14.24 -5.12
N ASP A 46 2.66 -15.23 -4.82
CA ASP A 46 2.73 -15.88 -3.51
C ASP A 46 3.27 -14.95 -2.43
N LEU A 47 4.26 -14.11 -2.76
CA LEU A 47 4.75 -13.08 -1.85
C LEU A 47 3.67 -12.05 -1.51
N VAL A 48 2.87 -11.63 -2.49
CA VAL A 48 1.71 -10.73 -2.28
C VAL A 48 0.64 -11.40 -1.42
N ARG A 49 0.35 -12.69 -1.64
CA ARG A 49 -0.60 -13.46 -0.80
C ARG A 49 -0.13 -13.56 0.64
N GLN A 50 1.16 -13.82 0.85
CA GLN A 50 1.75 -13.89 2.18
C GLN A 50 1.70 -12.54 2.89
N GLY A 51 2.09 -11.46 2.22
CA GLY A 51 1.99 -10.10 2.78
C GLY A 51 0.55 -9.70 3.14
N LYS A 52 -0.44 -10.10 2.33
CA LYS A 52 -1.86 -9.92 2.67
C LYS A 52 -2.28 -10.70 3.91
N ALA A 53 -1.83 -11.95 4.04
CA ALA A 53 -2.12 -12.79 5.20
C ALA A 53 -1.47 -12.23 6.49
N ASP A 54 -0.26 -11.70 6.40
CA ASP A 54 0.45 -11.06 7.51
C ASP A 54 -0.25 -9.77 7.96
N ALA A 55 -0.65 -8.92 7.01
CA ALA A 55 -1.39 -7.70 7.29
C ALA A 55 -2.76 -8.00 7.95
N ALA A 56 -3.48 -9.03 7.48
CA ALA A 56 -4.74 -9.46 8.09
C ALA A 56 -4.60 -9.96 9.53
N ARG A 57 -3.40 -10.39 9.93
CA ARG A 57 -3.05 -10.80 11.30
C ARG A 57 -2.53 -9.64 12.16
N GLY A 58 -2.49 -8.41 11.65
CA GLY A 58 -1.98 -7.24 12.36
C GLY A 58 -0.45 -7.19 12.45
N VAL A 59 0.26 -7.94 11.61
CA VAL A 59 1.73 -7.88 11.54
C VAL A 59 2.12 -6.64 10.73
N LEU A 60 2.86 -5.72 11.37
CA LEU A 60 3.45 -4.58 10.67
C LEU A 60 4.56 -5.06 9.75
N LEU A 61 4.33 -4.99 8.45
CA LEU A 61 5.34 -5.30 7.42
C LEU A 61 6.28 -4.11 7.25
N ASP A 62 7.59 -4.37 7.33
CA ASP A 62 8.58 -3.41 6.83
C ASP A 62 8.51 -3.37 5.30
N MET A 63 7.77 -2.38 4.80
CA MET A 63 7.57 -2.17 3.36
C MET A 63 8.87 -1.97 2.58
N ARG A 64 9.94 -1.46 3.19
CA ARG A 64 11.22 -1.28 2.49
C ARG A 64 11.93 -2.62 2.30
N ALA A 65 11.86 -3.50 3.31
CA ALA A 65 12.39 -4.85 3.21
C ALA A 65 11.61 -5.68 2.17
N PHE A 66 10.28 -5.64 2.24
CA PHE A 66 9.38 -6.36 1.32
C PHE A 66 9.61 -5.97 -0.15
N LEU A 67 9.65 -4.67 -0.46
CA LEU A 67 9.87 -4.18 -1.82
C LEU A 67 11.27 -4.49 -2.38
N ARG A 68 12.27 -4.60 -1.50
CA ARG A 68 13.63 -5.00 -1.89
C ARG A 68 13.70 -6.47 -2.25
N GLU A 69 12.89 -7.31 -1.62
CA GLU A 69 12.80 -8.74 -1.88
C GLU A 69 12.11 -9.02 -3.21
N LEU A 70 11.00 -8.33 -3.50
CA LEU A 70 10.34 -8.35 -4.81
C LEU A 70 11.28 -7.98 -5.95
N ARG A 71 12.13 -6.96 -5.78
CA ARG A 71 13.08 -6.51 -6.81
C ARG A 71 14.27 -7.45 -7.04
N ARG A 72 14.47 -8.44 -6.18
CA ARG A 72 15.59 -9.40 -6.27
C ARG A 72 15.21 -10.71 -6.94
N GLN A 73 13.92 -10.98 -7.12
CA GLN A 73 13.46 -12.12 -7.91
C GLN A 73 13.44 -11.71 -9.40
N PRO A 74 13.94 -12.59 -10.31
CA PRO A 74 14.12 -12.30 -11.73
C PRO A 74 12.81 -12.22 -12.52
#